data_AF-A0A960SRH6-F1
#
_entry.id   AF-A0A960SRH6-F1
#
_cell.length_a   1.000
_cell.length_b   1.000
_cell.length_c   1.000
_cell.angle_alpha   90.00
_cell.angle_beta   90.00
_cell.angle_gamma   90.00
#
_symmetry.space_group_name_H-M   'P 1'
#
loop_
_entity.id
_entity.type
_entity.pdbx_description
1 polymer ?
#
loop_
_entity_poly.entity_id
_entity_poly.type
_entity_poly.pdbx_seq_one_letter_code
_entity_poly.pdbx_strand_id
1 'polypeptide(L)'
;VFTEKPMATDAPGLRATMEAAELAKEKGLAVVSGFCWRAEYGRREFYQRVHDGAIGEVRAIHATYLTGPVKPMPPASSRPAGMGDVEWQLRNWYNFTWISGDGLVEQACHSVDKIMWGMNDVPPARAVATGGRQIPNNEGNIFDHIDVFYEWEGGARATMAQRQISNCASDNSDYLMGEKGFGTIKGWSAPIITGATSWRYRGPKNDMYQTEHDEFFACIRSGNLINHGKWMCQSTLAALMGRMAAYTGQEVTWEQALNSQDHFVPENLTWDMPLPIRPMAVPGQSKLV
;
A
#
# COMPACT_ATOMS: atom_id res chain seq x y z
N VAL A 1 16.07 12.31 -0.63
CA VAL A 1 14.97 11.93 -1.52
C VAL A 1 13.72 11.80 -0.68
N PHE A 2 12.68 12.57 -1.01
CA PHE A 2 11.33 12.24 -0.58
C PHE A 2 10.68 11.48 -1.73
N THR A 3 10.04 10.35 -1.44
CA THR A 3 9.36 9.54 -2.45
C THR A 3 7.95 9.22 -1.99
N GLU A 4 6.97 9.58 -2.81
CA GLU A 4 5.57 9.25 -2.53
C GLU A 4 5.34 7.74 -2.56
N LYS A 5 4.29 7.31 -1.87
CA LYS A 5 3.81 5.93 -1.94
C LYS A 5 3.00 5.71 -3.22
N PRO A 6 2.95 4.48 -3.75
CA PRO A 6 3.79 3.32 -3.43
C PRO A 6 5.21 3.46 -4.02
N MET A 7 6.16 2.63 -3.55
CA MET A 7 7.56 2.69 -4.03
C MET A 7 7.75 2.10 -5.44
N ALA A 8 6.84 1.23 -5.88
CA ALA A 8 6.83 0.63 -7.21
C ALA A 8 5.46 -0.01 -7.49
N THR A 9 5.17 -0.26 -8.77
CA THR A 9 3.96 -0.96 -9.22
C THR A 9 4.20 -2.44 -9.54
N ASP A 10 5.45 -2.90 -9.50
CA ASP A 10 5.83 -4.29 -9.75
C ASP A 10 7.11 -4.67 -8.97
N ALA A 11 7.44 -5.95 -8.94
CA ALA A 11 8.57 -6.47 -8.17
C ALA A 11 9.94 -6.04 -8.72
N PRO A 12 10.19 -6.04 -10.06
CA PRO A 12 11.45 -5.52 -10.59
C PRO A 12 11.72 -4.06 -10.19
N GLY A 13 10.72 -3.17 -10.34
CA GLY A 13 10.85 -1.78 -9.91
C GLY A 13 11.05 -1.64 -8.40
N LEU A 14 10.43 -2.51 -7.60
CA LEU A 14 10.64 -2.51 -6.16
C LEU A 14 12.07 -2.92 -5.78
N ARG A 15 12.62 -3.97 -6.41
CA ARG A 15 14.00 -4.42 -6.18
C ARG A 15 15.00 -3.30 -6.51
N ALA A 16 14.81 -2.61 -7.64
CA ALA A 16 15.62 -1.45 -7.98
C ALA A 16 15.51 -0.33 -6.93
N THR A 17 14.33 -0.11 -6.36
CA THR A 17 14.13 0.88 -5.29
C THR A 17 14.81 0.46 -3.98
N MET A 18 14.78 -0.83 -3.64
CA MET A 18 15.49 -1.38 -2.48
C MET A 18 17.01 -1.20 -2.61
N GLU A 19 17.58 -1.53 -3.77
CA GLU A 19 19.00 -1.33 -4.07
C GLU A 19 19.39 0.15 -3.99
N ALA A 20 18.57 1.04 -4.57
CA ALA A 20 18.79 2.48 -4.52
C ALA A 20 18.74 3.03 -3.08
N ALA A 21 17.86 2.50 -2.23
CA ALA A 21 17.74 2.92 -0.84
C ALA A 21 18.92 2.46 0.04
N GLU A 22 19.46 1.26 -0.19
CA GLU A 22 20.70 0.81 0.45
C GLU A 22 21.91 1.64 -0.02
N LEU A 23 22.02 1.91 -1.32
CA LEU A 23 23.07 2.77 -1.84
C LEU A 23 22.97 4.20 -1.29
N ALA A 24 21.75 4.72 -1.11
CA ALA A 24 21.54 6.02 -0.46
C ALA A 24 22.04 6.02 0.98
N LYS A 25 21.83 4.93 1.73
CA LYS A 25 22.35 4.77 3.09
C LYS A 25 23.88 4.77 3.11
N GLU A 26 24.53 4.01 2.24
CA GLU A 26 26.00 3.96 2.11
C GLU A 26 26.59 5.34 1.78
N LYS A 27 25.89 6.12 0.96
CA LYS A 27 26.32 7.47 0.56
C LYS A 27 25.97 8.56 1.57
N GLY A 28 25.32 8.24 2.69
CA GLY A 28 24.84 9.25 3.63
C GLY A 28 23.83 10.19 2.97
N LEU A 29 22.80 9.64 2.33
CA LEU A 29 21.70 10.38 1.75
C LEU A 29 20.40 10.04 2.47
N ALA A 30 19.60 11.07 2.79
CA ALA A 30 18.30 10.87 3.41
C ALA A 30 17.27 10.31 2.41
N VAL A 31 16.47 9.35 2.85
CA VAL A 31 15.34 8.76 2.11
C VAL A 31 14.12 8.72 3.03
N VAL A 32 13.08 9.47 2.68
CA VAL A 32 11.82 9.53 3.42
C VAL A 32 10.68 9.17 2.46
N SER A 33 9.78 8.30 2.93
CA SER A 33 8.59 7.86 2.21
C SER A 33 7.35 8.69 2.55
N GLY A 34 6.41 8.80 1.61
CA GLY A 34 5.09 9.40 1.79
C GLY A 34 4.07 8.50 2.51
N PHE A 35 4.52 7.52 3.32
CA PHE A 35 3.63 6.76 4.22
C PHE A 35 3.25 7.62 5.44
N CYS A 36 2.55 8.72 5.18
CA CYS A 36 2.29 9.82 6.10
C CYS A 36 1.66 9.43 7.44
N TRP A 37 0.89 8.34 7.52
CA TRP A 37 0.32 7.87 8.79
C TRP A 37 1.37 7.51 9.84
N ARG A 38 2.61 7.19 9.42
CA ARG A 38 3.75 7.02 10.33
C ARG A 38 4.29 8.32 10.89
N ALA A 39 3.84 9.48 10.43
CA ALA A 39 4.13 10.80 10.97
C ALA A 39 3.02 11.35 11.88
N GLU A 40 1.85 10.71 11.94
CA GLU A 40 0.73 11.15 12.79
C GLU A 40 0.97 10.77 14.26
N TYR A 41 0.87 11.75 15.16
CA TYR A 41 1.25 11.57 16.57
C TYR A 41 0.38 10.56 17.31
N GLY A 42 -0.93 10.54 17.04
CA GLY A 42 -1.84 9.58 17.64
C GLY A 42 -1.52 8.14 17.27
N ARG A 43 -1.23 7.88 16.00
CA ARG A 43 -0.82 6.56 15.49
C ARG A 43 0.54 6.15 16.01
N ARG A 44 1.53 7.06 16.03
CA ARG A 44 2.84 6.76 16.63
C ARG A 44 2.71 6.28 18.06
N GLU A 45 1.96 7.01 18.90
CA GLU A 45 1.75 6.59 20.28
C GLU A 45 0.96 5.28 20.38
N PHE A 46 -0.07 5.11 19.54
CA PHE A 46 -0.85 3.87 19.49
C PHE A 46 0.01 2.64 19.16
N TYR A 47 0.78 2.69 18.07
CA TYR A 47 1.62 1.57 17.66
C TYR A 47 2.75 1.33 18.65
N GLN A 48 3.35 2.38 19.22
CA GLN A 48 4.32 2.23 20.31
C GLN A 48 3.71 1.43 21.49
N ARG A 49 2.50 1.78 21.93
CA ARG A 49 1.82 1.04 23.02
C ARG A 49 1.51 -0.41 22.63
N VAL A 50 1.11 -0.66 21.39
CA VAL A 50 0.89 -2.02 20.87
C VAL A 50 2.19 -2.82 20.96
N HIS A 51 3.32 -2.24 20.52
CA HIS A 51 4.64 -2.88 20.58
C HIS A 51 5.14 -3.06 22.01
N ASP A 52 4.81 -2.15 22.92
CA ASP A 52 5.07 -2.26 24.36
C ASP A 52 4.17 -3.31 25.06
N GLY A 53 3.29 -3.98 24.32
CA GLY A 53 2.48 -5.10 24.80
C GLY A 53 1.13 -4.72 25.41
N ALA A 54 0.62 -3.51 25.16
CA ALA A 54 -0.66 -3.04 25.70
C ALA A 54 -1.86 -3.93 25.31
N ILE A 55 -1.77 -4.65 24.18
CA ILE A 55 -2.76 -5.65 23.76
C ILE A 55 -2.21 -7.08 23.76
N GLY A 56 -1.03 -7.32 24.35
CA GLY A 56 -0.33 -8.60 24.27
C GLY A 56 0.18 -8.91 22.85
N GLU A 57 0.36 -10.19 22.54
CA GLU A 57 0.76 -10.61 21.20
C GLU A 57 -0.39 -10.37 20.21
N VAL A 58 -0.10 -9.71 19.08
CA VAL A 58 -1.09 -9.46 18.01
C VAL A 58 -1.41 -10.77 17.30
N ARG A 59 -2.69 -11.16 17.33
CA ARG A 59 -3.19 -12.43 16.74
C ARG A 59 -3.88 -12.21 15.41
N ALA A 60 -4.64 -11.13 15.29
CA ALA A 60 -5.33 -10.78 14.08
C ALA A 60 -5.37 -9.28 13.84
N ILE A 61 -5.34 -8.86 12.58
CA ILE A 61 -5.61 -7.48 12.16
C ILE A 61 -6.71 -7.50 11.10
N HIS A 62 -7.71 -6.64 11.24
CA HIS A 62 -8.68 -6.37 10.18
C HIS A 62 -8.57 -4.90 9.79
N ALA A 63 -8.23 -4.64 8.53
CA ALA A 63 -8.14 -3.30 8.01
C ALA A 63 -9.06 -3.13 6.79
N THR A 64 -9.60 -1.94 6.65
CA THR A 64 -10.52 -1.57 5.58
C THR A 64 -10.04 -0.34 4.84
N TYR A 65 -10.30 -0.31 3.53
CA TYR A 65 -10.17 0.85 2.66
C TYR A 65 -11.30 0.81 1.63
N LEU A 66 -12.50 1.13 2.10
CA LEU A 66 -13.75 1.04 1.36
C LEU A 66 -14.18 2.45 0.95
N THR A 67 -13.97 2.78 -0.31
CA THR A 67 -14.27 4.10 -0.89
C THR A 67 -14.92 3.96 -2.26
N GLY A 68 -15.16 5.10 -2.92
CA GLY A 68 -15.44 5.16 -4.35
C GLY A 68 -14.16 5.27 -5.20
N PRO A 69 -14.27 5.20 -6.53
CA PRO A 69 -13.14 5.44 -7.44
C PRO A 69 -12.55 6.84 -7.25
N VAL A 70 -11.23 6.96 -7.35
CA VAL A 70 -10.51 8.25 -7.26
C VAL A 70 -10.80 9.12 -8.48
N LYS A 71 -10.63 8.53 -9.66
CA LYS A 71 -10.93 9.13 -10.95
C LYS A 71 -11.44 8.05 -11.91
N PRO A 72 -12.74 8.04 -12.24
CA PRO A 72 -13.30 7.10 -13.22
C PRO A 72 -12.57 7.20 -14.56
N MET A 73 -12.38 6.06 -15.23
CA MET A 73 -11.81 6.05 -16.58
C MET A 73 -12.83 6.64 -17.54
N PRO A 74 -12.49 7.67 -18.34
CA PRO A 74 -13.40 8.17 -19.37
C PRO A 74 -13.49 7.19 -20.56
N PRO A 75 -14.56 7.25 -21.38
CA PRO A 75 -14.67 6.40 -22.57
C PRO A 75 -13.60 6.77 -23.61
N ALA A 76 -13.12 5.79 -24.37
CA ALA A 76 -12.11 5.99 -25.40
C ALA A 76 -12.49 7.07 -26.43
N SER A 77 -13.79 7.20 -26.72
CA SER A 77 -14.33 8.23 -27.62
C SER A 77 -14.13 9.67 -27.16
N SER A 78 -13.80 9.88 -25.88
CA SER A 78 -13.50 11.20 -25.32
C SER A 78 -12.01 11.58 -25.42
N ARG A 79 -11.15 10.66 -25.90
CA ARG A 79 -9.72 10.93 -26.09
C ARG A 79 -9.53 12.06 -27.11
N PRO A 80 -8.85 13.16 -26.75
CA PRO A 80 -8.59 14.26 -27.68
C PRO A 80 -7.86 13.78 -28.94
N ALA A 81 -8.22 14.35 -30.09
CA ALA A 81 -7.54 14.05 -31.35
C ALA A 81 -6.04 14.38 -31.25
N GLY A 82 -5.20 13.46 -31.72
CA GLY A 82 -3.75 13.59 -31.68
C GLY A 82 -3.08 13.19 -30.36
N MET A 83 -3.84 12.85 -29.31
CA MET A 83 -3.26 12.36 -28.06
C MET A 83 -2.72 10.93 -28.24
N GLY A 84 -1.44 10.71 -27.94
CA GLY A 84 -0.77 9.39 -27.97
C GLY A 84 -1.12 8.49 -26.79
N ASP A 85 -0.75 7.20 -26.87
CA ASP A 85 -1.18 6.19 -25.88
C ASP A 85 -0.57 6.46 -24.51
N VAL A 86 0.71 6.83 -24.48
CA VAL A 86 1.43 7.19 -23.26
C VAL A 86 0.77 8.38 -22.56
N GLU A 87 0.46 9.45 -23.30
CA GLU A 87 -0.22 10.61 -22.73
C GLU A 87 -1.62 10.27 -22.20
N TRP A 88 -2.39 9.48 -22.97
CA TRP A 88 -3.72 9.05 -22.56
C TRP A 88 -3.69 8.26 -21.24
N GLN A 89 -2.74 7.34 -21.10
CA GLN A 89 -2.60 6.53 -19.90
C GLN A 89 -2.07 7.36 -18.72
N LEU A 90 -1.08 8.23 -18.93
CA LEU A 90 -0.55 9.12 -17.87
C LEU A 90 -1.62 10.07 -17.32
N ARG A 91 -2.46 10.66 -18.18
CA ARG A 91 -3.54 11.56 -17.74
C ARG A 91 -4.64 10.83 -16.95
N ASN A 92 -4.75 9.52 -17.11
CA ASN A 92 -5.76 8.67 -16.49
C ASN A 92 -5.15 7.56 -15.63
N TRP A 93 -3.94 7.80 -15.12
CA TRP A 93 -3.04 6.81 -14.53
C TRP A 93 -3.63 5.92 -13.44
N TYR A 94 -4.60 6.44 -12.66
CA TYR A 94 -5.36 5.69 -11.66
C TYR A 94 -5.99 4.40 -12.19
N ASN A 95 -6.23 4.32 -13.50
CA ASN A 95 -6.94 3.20 -14.11
C ASN A 95 -6.02 2.18 -14.79
N PHE A 96 -4.69 2.39 -14.72
CA PHE A 96 -3.69 1.56 -15.39
C PHE A 96 -2.71 0.94 -14.39
N THR A 97 -2.61 -0.39 -14.42
CA THR A 97 -1.79 -1.16 -13.48
C THR A 97 -0.31 -0.77 -13.46
N TRP A 98 0.26 -0.32 -14.57
CA TRP A 98 1.68 0.03 -14.64
C TRP A 98 2.06 1.37 -14.00
N ILE A 99 1.09 2.26 -13.74
CA ILE A 99 1.35 3.55 -13.07
C ILE A 99 0.69 3.59 -11.70
N SER A 100 -0.56 3.14 -11.61
CA SER A 100 -1.30 3.12 -10.34
C SER A 100 -0.95 1.91 -9.49
N GLY A 101 -0.71 0.76 -10.13
CA GLY A 101 -0.55 -0.49 -9.41
C GLY A 101 -1.86 -1.12 -8.93
N ASP A 102 -3.05 -0.57 -9.24
CA ASP A 102 -4.38 -0.93 -8.69
C ASP A 102 -4.70 -0.21 -7.37
N GLY A 103 -5.98 -0.18 -6.97
CA GLY A 103 -6.45 0.47 -5.76
C GLY A 103 -5.82 -0.07 -4.47
N LEU A 104 -5.46 -1.36 -4.43
CA LEU A 104 -4.73 -1.95 -3.30
C LEU A 104 -3.33 -1.34 -3.15
N VAL A 105 -2.60 -1.19 -4.26
CA VAL A 105 -1.20 -0.72 -4.26
C VAL A 105 -1.12 0.81 -4.22
N GLU A 106 -2.09 1.52 -4.81
CA GLU A 106 -2.10 2.98 -4.88
C GLU A 106 -2.61 3.64 -3.59
N GLN A 107 -3.77 3.22 -3.08
CA GLN A 107 -4.42 3.88 -1.94
C GLN A 107 -4.35 3.04 -0.68
N ALA A 108 -4.78 1.79 -0.81
CA ALA A 108 -4.94 0.91 0.34
C ALA A 108 -3.60 0.42 0.89
N CYS A 109 -2.48 0.71 0.20
CA CYS A 109 -1.13 0.48 0.69
C CYS A 109 -0.86 1.19 2.01
N HIS A 110 -1.56 2.28 2.33
CA HIS A 110 -1.53 2.88 3.66
C HIS A 110 -2.10 1.97 4.75
N SER A 111 -3.16 1.23 4.45
CA SER A 111 -3.74 0.25 5.37
C SER A 111 -2.89 -1.01 5.44
N VAL A 112 -2.27 -1.42 4.32
CA VAL A 112 -1.26 -2.49 4.31
C VAL A 112 -0.04 -2.10 5.16
N ASP A 113 0.45 -0.86 5.06
CA ASP A 113 1.55 -0.34 5.87
C ASP A 113 1.21 -0.34 7.37
N LYS A 114 -0.01 0.04 7.73
CA LYS A 114 -0.52 -0.05 9.11
C LYS A 114 -0.62 -1.48 9.63
N ILE A 115 -0.96 -2.45 8.77
CA ILE A 115 -0.88 -3.88 9.10
C ILE A 115 0.57 -4.27 9.39
N MET A 116 1.50 -3.94 8.48
CA MET A 116 2.93 -4.23 8.65
C MET A 116 3.47 -3.60 9.93
N TRP A 117 3.12 -2.34 10.22
CA TRP A 117 3.53 -1.64 11.43
C TRP A 117 3.01 -2.35 12.69
N GLY A 118 1.76 -2.82 12.68
CA GLY A 118 1.19 -3.63 13.77
C GLY A 118 1.92 -4.95 14.00
N MET A 119 2.56 -5.49 12.97
CA MET A 119 3.37 -6.71 12.99
C MET A 119 4.87 -6.44 13.13
N ASN A 120 5.27 -5.28 13.66
CA ASN A 120 6.68 -4.87 13.83
C ASN A 120 7.49 -4.89 12.51
N ASP A 121 6.85 -4.57 11.39
CA ASP A 121 7.43 -4.60 10.04
C ASP A 121 7.99 -5.97 9.64
N VAL A 122 7.59 -7.03 10.33
CA VAL A 122 7.88 -8.42 9.95
C VAL A 122 7.02 -8.77 8.72
N PRO A 123 7.60 -9.26 7.62
CA PRO A 123 6.83 -9.68 6.47
C PRO A 123 5.88 -10.86 6.74
N PRO A 124 4.69 -10.90 6.14
CA PRO A 124 3.88 -12.11 6.12
C PRO A 124 4.61 -13.22 5.34
N ALA A 125 4.44 -14.48 5.76
CA ALA A 125 5.01 -15.62 5.05
C ALA A 125 4.34 -15.81 3.67
N ARG A 126 3.01 -15.61 3.63
CA ARG A 126 2.17 -15.84 2.47
C ARG A 126 0.87 -15.05 2.51
N ALA A 127 0.19 -15.00 1.36
CA ALA A 127 -1.10 -14.38 1.19
C ALA A 127 -1.94 -15.14 0.18
N VAL A 128 -3.24 -15.21 0.43
CA VAL A 128 -4.27 -15.51 -0.56
C VAL A 128 -5.18 -14.29 -0.67
N ALA A 129 -5.86 -14.12 -1.79
CA ALA A 129 -6.78 -13.00 -1.96
C ALA A 129 -7.91 -13.33 -2.93
N THR A 130 -8.99 -12.58 -2.79
CA THR A 130 -10.12 -12.57 -3.71
C THR A 130 -10.29 -11.17 -4.26
N GLY A 131 -10.63 -11.04 -5.54
CA GLY A 131 -10.90 -9.73 -6.13
C GLY A 131 -11.36 -9.84 -7.56
N GLY A 132 -11.73 -8.70 -8.12
CA GLY A 132 -12.13 -8.62 -9.50
C GLY A 132 -12.65 -7.24 -9.86
N ARG A 133 -13.39 -7.20 -10.96
CA ARG A 133 -14.13 -6.03 -11.37
C ARG A 133 -15.60 -6.37 -11.56
N GLN A 134 -16.47 -5.67 -10.85
CA GLN A 134 -17.91 -5.76 -11.01
C GLN A 134 -18.44 -4.65 -11.93
N ILE A 135 -17.89 -3.44 -11.82
CA ILE A 135 -18.34 -2.26 -12.58
C ILE A 135 -17.40 -2.03 -13.77
N PRO A 136 -17.89 -2.11 -15.01
CA PRO A 136 -17.08 -1.80 -16.20
C PRO A 136 -16.45 -0.40 -16.11
N ASN A 137 -15.17 -0.29 -16.46
CA ASN A 137 -14.39 0.95 -16.33
C ASN A 137 -13.64 1.30 -17.62
N ASN A 138 -14.37 1.32 -18.74
CA ASN A 138 -13.85 1.61 -20.08
C ASN A 138 -12.57 0.83 -20.39
N GLU A 139 -11.48 1.51 -20.73
CA GLU A 139 -10.19 0.88 -21.06
C GLU A 139 -9.30 0.62 -19.83
N GLY A 140 -9.76 0.92 -18.61
CA GLY A 140 -8.99 0.69 -17.39
C GLY A 140 -8.82 -0.80 -17.09
N ASN A 141 -7.65 -1.21 -16.59
CA ASN A 141 -7.28 -2.62 -16.42
C ASN A 141 -7.01 -3.05 -14.96
N ILE A 142 -7.38 -2.24 -13.99
CA ILE A 142 -7.31 -2.55 -12.54
C ILE A 142 -8.52 -3.40 -12.07
N PHE A 143 -8.60 -3.80 -10.81
CA PHE A 143 -9.80 -4.32 -10.15
C PHE A 143 -10.58 -3.17 -9.50
N ASP A 144 -11.83 -3.40 -9.09
CA ASP A 144 -12.59 -2.44 -8.28
C ASP A 144 -12.73 -2.89 -6.81
N HIS A 145 -12.32 -4.13 -6.49
CA HIS A 145 -12.19 -4.64 -5.14
C HIS A 145 -11.13 -5.74 -5.04
N ILE A 146 -10.39 -5.74 -3.92
CA ILE A 146 -9.44 -6.76 -3.54
C ILE A 146 -9.52 -6.95 -2.02
N ASP A 147 -9.75 -8.20 -1.59
CA ASP A 147 -9.68 -8.62 -0.20
C ASP A 147 -8.52 -9.59 -0.03
N VAL A 148 -7.53 -9.21 0.79
CA VAL A 148 -6.30 -9.99 1.03
C VAL A 148 -6.33 -10.63 2.40
N PHE A 149 -5.85 -11.87 2.47
CA PHE A 149 -5.69 -12.65 3.69
C PHE A 149 -4.20 -13.00 3.84
N TYR A 150 -3.49 -12.26 4.69
CA TYR A 150 -2.09 -12.45 5.02
C TYR A 150 -1.93 -13.44 6.19
N GLU A 151 -0.88 -14.25 6.15
CA GLU A 151 -0.50 -15.18 7.22
C GLU A 151 0.99 -15.01 7.56
N TRP A 152 1.29 -14.88 8.85
CA TRP A 152 2.65 -14.85 9.39
C TRP A 152 3.05 -16.22 9.95
N GLU A 153 4.37 -16.42 10.05
CA GLU A 153 4.92 -17.50 10.88
C GLU A 153 4.35 -17.43 12.30
N GLY A 154 3.94 -18.58 12.85
CA GLY A 154 3.24 -18.64 14.14
C GLY A 154 1.71 -18.45 14.06
N GLY A 155 1.15 -18.24 12.86
CA GLY A 155 -0.30 -18.33 12.60
C GLY A 155 -1.09 -17.04 12.85
N ALA A 156 -0.42 -15.92 13.16
CA ALA A 156 -1.07 -14.61 13.16
C ALA A 156 -1.56 -14.25 11.75
N ARG A 157 -2.70 -13.56 11.66
CA ARG A 157 -3.37 -13.27 10.38
C ARG A 157 -3.71 -11.80 10.23
N ALA A 158 -3.73 -11.30 9.00
CA ALA A 158 -4.35 -10.01 8.72
C ALA A 158 -5.30 -10.11 7.53
N THR A 159 -6.39 -9.35 7.59
CA THR A 159 -7.31 -9.16 6.48
C THR A 159 -7.28 -7.71 6.05
N MET A 160 -7.15 -7.48 4.75
CA MET A 160 -7.17 -6.15 4.15
C MET A 160 -8.28 -6.10 3.10
N ALA A 161 -9.38 -5.41 3.42
CA ALA A 161 -10.50 -5.25 2.50
C ALA A 161 -10.40 -3.91 1.76
N GLN A 162 -10.26 -3.93 0.44
CA GLN A 162 -10.17 -2.75 -0.41
C GLN A 162 -11.32 -2.74 -1.42
N ARG A 163 -11.99 -1.59 -1.55
CA ARG A 163 -13.03 -1.37 -2.55
C ARG A 163 -13.03 0.06 -3.10
N GLN A 164 -13.26 0.21 -4.39
CA GLN A 164 -13.47 1.47 -5.11
C GLN A 164 -14.76 1.40 -5.93
N ILE A 165 -15.91 1.38 -5.25
CA ILE A 165 -17.23 1.33 -5.88
C ILE A 165 -18.10 2.43 -5.27
N SER A 166 -18.64 3.29 -6.13
CA SER A 166 -19.48 4.43 -5.74
C SER A 166 -20.77 3.98 -5.06
N ASN A 167 -21.31 4.82 -4.17
CA ASN A 167 -22.59 4.62 -3.48
C ASN A 167 -22.67 3.36 -2.59
N CYS A 168 -21.52 2.83 -2.16
CA CYS A 168 -21.43 1.77 -1.16
C CYS A 168 -21.02 2.33 0.22
N ALA A 169 -21.28 1.57 1.29
CA ALA A 169 -20.87 1.95 2.65
C ALA A 169 -19.35 2.14 2.76
N SER A 170 -18.91 3.33 3.17
CA SER A 170 -17.50 3.67 3.30
C SER A 170 -16.93 3.31 4.67
N ASP A 171 -15.68 2.87 4.70
CA ASP A 171 -14.92 2.62 5.92
C ASP A 171 -13.41 2.68 5.64
N ASN A 172 -12.65 3.21 6.59
CA ASN A 172 -11.19 3.23 6.56
C ASN A 172 -10.71 3.08 8.00
N SER A 173 -10.74 1.85 8.49
CA SER A 173 -10.53 1.55 9.90
C SER A 173 -9.54 0.39 10.04
N ASP A 174 -8.86 0.36 11.18
CA ASP A 174 -7.93 -0.70 11.55
C ASP A 174 -8.35 -1.25 12.93
N TYR A 175 -8.48 -2.57 13.00
CA TYR A 175 -8.86 -3.31 14.19
C TYR A 175 -7.77 -4.33 14.49
N LEU A 176 -7.03 -4.11 15.57
CA LEU A 176 -5.98 -5.01 16.02
C LEU A 176 -6.52 -5.85 17.17
N MET A 177 -6.43 -7.16 17.05
CA MET A 177 -6.90 -8.13 18.03
C MET A 177 -5.67 -8.83 18.61
N GLY A 178 -5.38 -8.53 19.88
CA GLY A 178 -4.27 -9.13 20.61
C GLY A 178 -4.73 -10.05 21.73
N GLU A 179 -3.80 -10.83 22.27
CA GLU A 179 -4.02 -11.76 23.38
C GLU A 179 -4.69 -11.10 24.62
N LYS A 180 -4.36 -9.83 24.90
CA LYS A 180 -4.76 -9.12 26.13
C LYS A 180 -5.74 -7.96 25.88
N GLY A 181 -6.13 -7.72 24.63
CA GLY A 181 -7.01 -6.60 24.30
C GLY A 181 -7.14 -6.33 22.81
N PHE A 182 -7.75 -5.17 22.53
CA PHE A 182 -8.04 -4.69 21.19
C PHE A 182 -7.50 -3.29 20.99
N GLY A 183 -6.91 -3.05 19.83
CA GLY A 183 -6.61 -1.74 19.30
C GLY A 183 -7.61 -1.37 18.21
N THR A 184 -8.00 -0.09 18.14
CA THR A 184 -8.96 0.38 17.13
C THR A 184 -8.61 1.79 16.66
N ILE A 185 -8.52 1.95 15.35
CA ILE A 185 -8.38 3.23 14.65
C ILE A 185 -9.55 3.34 13.68
N LYS A 186 -10.38 4.38 13.80
CA LYS A 186 -11.56 4.58 12.91
C LYS A 186 -11.38 5.83 12.07
N GLY A 187 -10.90 5.67 10.84
CA GLY A 187 -10.56 6.78 9.95
C GLY A 187 -9.63 7.77 10.63
N TRP A 188 -10.05 9.02 10.70
CA TRP A 188 -9.30 10.12 11.33
C TRP A 188 -9.57 10.26 12.84
N SER A 189 -10.31 9.33 13.44
CA SER A 189 -10.60 9.35 14.87
C SER A 189 -9.36 9.04 15.70
N ALA A 190 -9.35 9.53 16.94
CA ALA A 190 -8.32 9.19 17.91
C ALA A 190 -8.23 7.66 18.11
N PRO A 191 -7.02 7.06 18.06
CA PRO A 191 -6.83 5.65 18.36
C PRO A 191 -7.26 5.28 19.78
N ILE A 192 -7.73 4.04 19.93
CA ILE A 192 -8.25 3.50 21.19
C ILE A 192 -7.62 2.13 21.44
N ILE A 193 -7.28 1.84 22.70
CA ILE A 193 -6.94 0.51 23.20
C ILE A 193 -7.93 0.14 24.30
N THR A 194 -8.43 -1.09 24.26
CA THR A 194 -9.31 -1.67 25.28
C THR A 194 -8.80 -3.06 25.68
N GLY A 195 -9.00 -3.48 26.92
CA GLY A 195 -8.53 -4.75 27.45
C GLY A 195 -8.43 -4.66 28.96
N ALA A 196 -7.33 -5.18 29.54
CA ALA A 196 -7.04 -4.98 30.97
C ALA A 196 -6.90 -3.49 31.35
N THR A 197 -6.43 -2.67 30.41
CA THR A 197 -6.42 -1.21 30.54
C THR A 197 -7.18 -0.57 29.38
N SER A 198 -7.77 0.61 29.63
CA SER A 198 -8.41 1.41 28.59
C SER A 198 -7.60 2.66 28.33
N TRP A 199 -7.26 2.89 27.06
CA TRP A 199 -6.53 4.07 26.63
C TRP A 199 -7.18 4.65 25.38
N ARG A 200 -7.13 5.98 25.27
CA ARG A 200 -7.53 6.71 24.07
C ARG A 200 -6.54 7.85 23.90
N TYR A 201 -6.09 8.07 22.67
CA TYR A 201 -5.22 9.21 22.39
C TYR A 201 -5.92 10.53 22.76
N ARG A 202 -5.27 11.32 23.62
CA ARG A 202 -5.71 12.67 24.03
C ARG A 202 -4.59 13.70 23.89
N GLY A 203 -3.51 13.34 23.20
CA GLY A 203 -2.36 14.20 22.96
C GLY A 203 -2.62 15.24 21.85
N PRO A 204 -1.58 16.03 21.53
CA PRO A 204 -1.66 17.04 20.47
C PRO A 204 -1.91 16.42 19.10
N LYS A 205 -2.69 17.09 18.25
CA LYS A 205 -2.84 16.70 16.85
C LYS A 205 -1.77 17.38 16.00
N ASN A 206 -1.37 16.73 14.91
CA ASN A 206 -0.49 17.30 13.91
C ASN A 206 -1.06 17.13 12.49
N ASP A 207 -0.54 17.93 11.57
CA ASP A 207 -0.62 17.63 10.14
C ASP A 207 0.51 16.65 9.81
N MET A 208 0.13 15.43 9.45
CA MET A 208 1.08 14.36 9.15
C MET A 208 1.89 14.64 7.88
N TYR A 209 1.32 15.32 6.89
CA TYR A 209 2.01 15.71 5.66
C TYR A 209 3.07 16.76 5.94
N GLN A 210 2.78 17.72 6.83
CA GLN A 210 3.77 18.70 7.24
C GLN A 210 4.88 18.03 8.09
N THR A 211 4.49 17.13 9.00
CA THR A 211 5.44 16.50 9.94
C THR A 211 6.46 15.62 9.24
N GLU A 212 6.07 14.82 8.24
CA GLU A 212 7.03 14.01 7.48
C GLU A 212 8.05 14.87 6.72
N HIS A 213 7.63 16.04 6.21
CA HIS A 213 8.51 16.99 5.53
C HIS A 213 9.41 17.73 6.52
N ASP A 214 8.88 18.15 7.68
CA ASP A 214 9.66 18.78 8.74
C ASP A 214 10.78 17.85 9.22
N GLU A 215 10.47 16.58 9.45
CA GLU A 215 11.44 15.56 9.84
C GLU A 215 12.48 15.30 8.75
N PHE A 216 12.05 15.23 7.48
CA PHE A 216 12.96 15.10 6.35
C PHE A 216 13.94 16.28 6.25
N PHE A 217 13.47 17.53 6.39
CA PHE A 217 14.34 18.70 6.34
C PHE A 217 15.22 18.80 7.59
N ALA A 218 14.70 18.46 8.77
CA ALA A 218 15.45 18.46 10.02
C ALA A 218 16.59 17.44 10.00
N CYS A 219 16.34 16.24 9.44
CA CYS A 219 17.37 15.20 9.33
C CYS A 219 18.52 15.64 8.41
N ILE A 220 18.21 16.30 7.29
CA ILE A 220 19.20 16.86 6.37
C ILE A 220 20.02 17.96 7.06
N ARG A 221 19.36 18.90 7.75
CA ARG A 221 20.04 20.03 8.39
C ARG A 221 20.93 19.61 9.57
N SER A 222 20.52 18.60 10.32
CA SER A 222 21.27 18.09 11.48
C SER A 222 22.35 17.08 11.12
N GLY A 223 22.29 16.47 9.94
CA GLY A 223 23.15 15.34 9.57
C GLY A 223 22.71 13.99 10.15
N ASN A 224 21.65 13.95 10.97
CA ASN A 224 21.06 12.72 11.49
C ASN A 224 20.11 12.11 10.46
N LEU A 225 20.67 11.63 9.34
CA LEU A 225 19.91 11.30 8.15
C LEU A 225 18.95 10.11 8.37
N ILE A 226 17.70 10.30 7.96
CA ILE A 226 16.66 9.27 7.97
C ILE A 226 16.76 8.43 6.69
N ASN A 227 16.60 7.11 6.80
CA ASN A 227 16.41 6.23 5.66
C ASN A 227 15.28 5.23 5.93
N HIS A 228 14.14 5.43 5.26
CA HIS A 228 12.95 4.58 5.35
C HIS A 228 12.99 3.34 4.43
N GLY A 229 14.05 3.18 3.65
CA GLY A 229 14.17 2.25 2.52
C GLY A 229 13.67 0.84 2.79
N LYS A 230 14.12 0.25 3.90
CA LYS A 230 13.78 -1.13 4.24
C LYS A 230 12.27 -1.31 4.44
N TRP A 231 11.68 -0.60 5.40
CA TRP A 231 10.28 -0.81 5.77
C TRP A 231 9.32 -0.28 4.70
N MET A 232 9.65 0.83 4.01
CA MET A 232 8.77 1.39 2.98
C MET A 232 8.63 0.46 1.77
N CYS A 233 9.72 -0.23 1.42
CA CYS A 233 9.72 -1.25 0.38
C CYS A 233 9.00 -2.52 0.84
N GLN A 234 9.14 -2.94 2.10
CA GLN A 234 8.38 -4.07 2.65
C GLN A 234 6.86 -3.80 2.63
N SER A 235 6.40 -2.62 3.04
CA SER A 235 4.98 -2.26 2.97
C SER A 235 4.45 -2.25 1.53
N THR A 236 5.26 -1.78 0.57
CA THR A 236 4.92 -1.83 -0.86
C THR A 236 4.86 -3.29 -1.35
N LEU A 237 5.81 -4.14 -0.97
CA LEU A 237 5.81 -5.54 -1.36
C LEU A 237 4.59 -6.30 -0.83
N ALA A 238 4.18 -6.04 0.40
CA ALA A 238 2.98 -6.63 0.97
C ALA A 238 1.72 -6.28 0.14
N ALA A 239 1.62 -5.05 -0.37
CA ALA A 239 0.53 -4.64 -1.25
C ALA A 239 0.63 -5.32 -2.63
N LEU A 240 1.83 -5.37 -3.22
CA LEU A 240 2.06 -6.07 -4.49
C LEU A 240 1.72 -7.56 -4.39
N MET A 241 2.14 -8.21 -3.31
CA MET A 241 1.85 -9.61 -2.98
C MET A 241 0.35 -9.87 -2.90
N GLY A 242 -0.40 -8.98 -2.22
CA GLY A 242 -1.86 -9.07 -2.15
C GLY A 242 -2.53 -8.95 -3.52
N ARG A 243 -2.05 -8.03 -4.37
CA ARG A 243 -2.53 -7.90 -5.75
C ARG A 243 -2.19 -9.12 -6.59
N MET A 244 -0.96 -9.63 -6.50
CA MET A 244 -0.52 -10.84 -7.20
C MET A 244 -1.38 -12.04 -6.83
N ALA A 245 -1.69 -12.22 -5.54
CA ALA A 245 -2.59 -13.27 -5.07
C ALA A 245 -4.00 -13.09 -5.67
N ALA A 246 -4.53 -11.87 -5.67
CA ALA A 246 -5.86 -11.59 -6.21
C ALA A 246 -5.95 -11.81 -7.72
N TYR A 247 -4.94 -11.35 -8.46
CA TYR A 247 -4.87 -11.44 -9.92
C TYR A 247 -4.75 -12.87 -10.41
N THR A 248 -3.96 -13.69 -9.71
CA THR A 248 -3.68 -15.07 -10.11
C THR A 248 -4.69 -16.06 -9.51
N GLY A 249 -5.30 -15.72 -8.37
CA GLY A 249 -6.09 -16.64 -7.55
C GLY A 249 -5.24 -17.69 -6.82
N GLN A 250 -3.92 -17.50 -6.72
CA GLN A 250 -2.99 -18.43 -6.07
C GLN A 250 -2.61 -17.95 -4.67
N GLU A 251 -2.13 -18.88 -3.84
CA GLU A 251 -1.31 -18.53 -2.69
C GLU A 251 0.04 -18.01 -3.19
N VAL A 252 0.45 -16.85 -2.69
CA VAL A 252 1.72 -16.21 -3.03
C VAL A 252 2.55 -16.10 -1.76
N THR A 253 3.78 -16.62 -1.79
CA THR A 253 4.74 -16.44 -0.69
C THR A 253 5.49 -15.11 -0.81
N TRP A 254 6.08 -14.64 0.29
CA TRP A 254 6.90 -13.44 0.27
C TRP A 254 8.04 -13.50 -0.75
N GLU A 255 8.71 -14.65 -0.82
CA GLU A 255 9.81 -14.90 -1.75
C GLU A 255 9.33 -14.86 -3.21
N GLN A 256 8.18 -15.48 -3.51
CA GLN A 256 7.61 -15.45 -4.85
C GLN A 256 7.24 -14.02 -5.27
N ALA A 257 6.63 -13.24 -4.36
CA ALA A 257 6.30 -11.85 -4.63
C ALA A 257 7.56 -11.01 -4.89
N LEU A 258 8.59 -11.16 -4.05
CA LEU A 258 9.85 -10.42 -4.19
C LEU A 258 10.58 -10.77 -5.48
N ASN A 259 10.54 -12.03 -5.89
CA ASN A 259 11.27 -12.55 -7.06
C ASN A 259 10.44 -12.61 -8.34
N SER A 260 9.21 -12.10 -8.32
CA SER A 260 8.39 -12.01 -9.52
C SER A 260 9.11 -11.24 -10.64
N GLN A 261 9.02 -11.76 -11.85
CA GLN A 261 9.60 -11.17 -13.07
C GLN A 261 8.58 -10.41 -13.91
N ASP A 262 7.32 -10.33 -13.47
CA ASP A 262 6.29 -9.57 -14.16
C ASP A 262 6.64 -8.07 -14.14
N HIS A 263 6.86 -7.52 -15.33
CA HIS A 263 7.32 -6.14 -15.52
C HIS A 263 6.21 -5.32 -16.18
N PHE A 264 5.73 -4.29 -15.48
CA PHE A 264 4.55 -3.53 -15.88
C PHE A 264 4.97 -2.23 -16.56
N VAL A 265 6.02 -1.59 -16.06
CA VAL A 265 6.50 -0.29 -16.55
C VAL A 265 7.19 -0.49 -17.91
N PRO A 266 6.77 0.18 -18.99
CA PRO A 266 7.44 0.07 -20.29
C PRO A 266 8.88 0.56 -20.25
N GLU A 267 9.78 -0.13 -20.95
CA GLU A 267 11.14 0.36 -21.19
C GLU A 267 11.13 1.46 -22.26
N ASN A 268 12.08 2.40 -22.17
CA ASN A 268 12.31 3.45 -23.18
C ASN A 268 11.06 4.28 -23.51
N LEU A 269 10.31 4.71 -22.47
CA LEU A 269 9.07 5.46 -22.61
C LEU A 269 9.27 6.76 -23.44
N THR A 270 8.61 6.87 -24.59
CA THR A 270 8.52 8.11 -25.38
C THR A 270 7.06 8.55 -25.54
N TRP A 271 6.82 9.84 -25.80
CA TRP A 271 5.45 10.37 -25.92
C TRP A 271 4.66 9.80 -27.10
N ASP A 272 5.36 9.45 -28.17
CA ASP A 272 4.83 9.02 -29.46
C ASP A 272 4.80 7.48 -29.63
N MET A 273 5.31 6.72 -28.66
CA MET A 273 5.28 5.26 -28.75
C MET A 273 3.83 4.72 -28.66
N PRO A 274 3.50 3.69 -29.44
CA PRO A 274 2.34 2.87 -29.16
C PRO A 274 2.50 2.19 -27.79
N LEU A 275 1.45 2.24 -26.98
CA LEU A 275 1.44 1.58 -25.67
C LEU A 275 0.11 0.83 -25.52
N PRO A 276 0.05 -0.45 -25.95
CA PRO A 276 -1.16 -1.25 -25.81
C PRO A 276 -1.50 -1.44 -24.34
N ILE A 277 -2.78 -1.33 -24.02
CA ILE A 277 -3.27 -1.53 -22.65
C ILE A 277 -3.19 -3.02 -22.32
N ARG A 278 -2.49 -3.35 -21.24
CA ARG A 278 -2.40 -4.73 -20.75
C ARG A 278 -3.81 -5.24 -20.39
N PRO A 279 -4.20 -6.46 -20.80
CA PRO A 279 -5.47 -7.05 -20.39
C PRO A 279 -5.63 -7.08 -18.87
N MET A 280 -6.86 -6.88 -18.39
CA MET A 280 -7.20 -7.07 -16.99
C MET A 280 -6.90 -8.51 -16.56
N ALA A 281 -6.37 -8.70 -15.37
CA ALA A 281 -6.09 -10.02 -14.83
C ALA A 281 -7.38 -10.85 -14.68
N VAL A 282 -7.26 -12.16 -14.84
CA VAL A 282 -8.36 -13.12 -14.68
C VAL A 282 -7.92 -14.19 -13.68
N PRO A 283 -8.46 -14.19 -12.45
CA PRO A 283 -8.11 -15.19 -11.43
C PRO A 283 -8.31 -16.62 -11.95
N GLY A 284 -7.34 -17.49 -11.67
CA GLY A 284 -7.28 -18.87 -12.20
C GLY A 284 -6.70 -19.00 -13.61
N GLN A 285 -6.58 -17.90 -14.38
CA GLN A 285 -5.97 -17.90 -15.73
C GLN A 285 -4.64 -17.14 -15.75
N SER A 286 -4.60 -15.94 -15.17
CA SER A 286 -3.37 -15.15 -15.01
C SER A 286 -2.36 -15.93 -14.16
N LYS A 287 -1.10 -15.93 -14.60
CA LYS A 287 -0.02 -16.66 -13.95
C LYS A 287 0.83 -15.70 -13.12
N LEU A 288 1.33 -16.20 -11.99
CA LEU A 288 2.46 -15.57 -11.31
C LEU A 288 3.69 -15.77 -12.19
N VAL A 289 4.41 -14.70 -12.47
CA VAL A 289 5.60 -14.66 -13.32
C VAL A 289 6.78 -14.18 -12.50
#